data_AF-A0A164U7T7-F1
#
_entry.id   AF-A0A164U7T7-F1
#
_cell.length_a   1.000
_cell.length_b   1.000
_cell.length_c   1.000
_cell.angle_alpha   90.00
_cell.angle_beta   90.00
_cell.angle_gamma   90.00
#
_symmetry.space_group_name_H-M   'P 1'
#
loop_
_entity.id
_entity.type
_entity.pdbx_description
1 polymer ?
#
loop_
_entity_poly.entity_id
_entity_poly.type
_entity_poly.pdbx_seq_one_letter_code
_entity_poly.pdbx_strand_id
1 'polypeptide(L)'
;MAAIAFRSTSLLSQFTQSLHIPIFQALWELFPPFLLAVPKKKTSHSRKRMRSANKGLQDKTSKRLFFDILDSADVHIGFVNCPGCGNVKLAHHICASCYSQISREWKAQQRVGNSDAESIS
;
A
#
# COMPACT_ATOMS: atom_id res chain seq x y z
N MET A 1 -20.53 -40.16 82.12
CA MET A 1 -19.19 -39.60 82.39
C MET A 1 -18.62 -39.17 81.04
N ALA A 2 -18.98 -38.01 80.50
CA ALA A 2 -18.48 -36.66 80.80
C ALA A 2 -16.96 -36.51 80.58
N ALA A 3 -16.60 -35.86 79.46
CA ALA A 3 -15.59 -34.79 79.31
C ALA A 3 -14.85 -34.89 77.95
N ILE A 4 -14.38 -33.85 77.25
CA ILE A 4 -14.45 -32.38 77.28
C ILE A 4 -13.95 -31.96 75.88
N ALA A 5 -14.46 -30.84 75.37
CA ALA A 5 -14.12 -30.24 74.09
C ALA A 5 -12.66 -29.73 74.02
N PHE A 6 -12.09 -29.74 72.80
CA PHE A 6 -11.14 -28.73 72.37
C PHE A 6 -11.55 -28.19 71.00
N ARG A 7 -12.27 -27.06 71.02
CA ARG A 7 -12.29 -26.10 69.92
C ARG A 7 -10.94 -25.40 69.93
N SER A 8 -10.19 -25.44 68.83
CA SER A 8 -9.16 -24.43 68.58
C SER A 8 -8.93 -24.26 67.08
N THR A 9 -9.67 -23.29 66.54
CA THR A 9 -9.22 -22.29 65.57
C THR A 9 -7.89 -22.52 64.85
N SER A 10 -7.95 -22.78 63.54
CA SER A 10 -6.91 -22.39 62.59
C SER A 10 -7.51 -21.46 61.52
N LEU A 11 -7.65 -20.19 61.94
CA LEU A 11 -7.86 -19.04 61.06
C LEU A 11 -6.57 -18.76 60.25
N LEU A 12 -6.22 -19.63 59.30
CA LEU A 12 -5.08 -19.43 58.39
C LEU A 12 -5.39 -19.90 56.96
N SER A 13 -6.52 -19.45 56.40
CA SER A 13 -6.84 -19.70 54.98
C SER A 13 -7.37 -18.47 54.25
N GLN A 14 -6.99 -17.27 54.67
CA GLN A 14 -7.38 -16.03 54.00
C GLN A 14 -6.17 -15.15 53.76
N PHE A 15 -5.26 -15.52 52.84
CA PHE A 15 -4.30 -14.52 52.34
C PHE A 15 -3.66 -14.78 50.97
N THR A 16 -4.31 -15.46 50.01
CA THR A 16 -3.73 -15.54 48.65
C THR A 16 -4.78 -15.59 47.53
N GLN A 17 -5.72 -14.65 47.49
CA GLN A 17 -6.61 -14.52 46.32
C GLN A 17 -6.98 -13.06 46.03
N SER A 18 -6.04 -12.25 45.54
CA SER A 18 -6.41 -11.05 44.75
C SER A 18 -5.28 -10.50 43.87
N LEU A 19 -4.48 -11.35 43.24
CA LEU A 19 -3.73 -10.96 42.04
C LEU A 19 -4.38 -11.60 40.81
N HIS A 20 -5.70 -11.48 40.70
CA HIS A 20 -6.39 -11.73 39.45
C HIS A 20 -6.15 -10.51 38.55
N ILE A 21 -5.05 -10.55 37.81
CA ILE A 21 -4.69 -9.56 36.82
C ILE A 21 -5.32 -10.04 35.49
N PRO A 22 -6.50 -9.54 35.07
CA PRO A 22 -7.10 -9.93 33.80
C PRO A 22 -6.19 -9.58 32.60
N ILE A 23 -5.28 -8.63 32.81
CA ILE A 23 -4.26 -8.22 31.83
C ILE A 23 -3.22 -9.32 31.58
N PHE A 24 -2.83 -10.11 32.59
CA PHE A 24 -1.78 -11.13 32.43
C PHE A 24 -2.28 -12.35 31.64
N GLN A 25 -3.55 -12.75 31.81
CA GLN A 25 -4.18 -13.77 30.97
C GLN A 25 -4.39 -13.29 29.53
N ALA A 26 -4.84 -12.05 29.35
CA ALA A 26 -4.97 -11.45 28.02
C ALA A 26 -3.62 -11.32 27.30
N LEU A 27 -2.53 -11.04 28.03
CA LEU A 27 -1.18 -11.00 27.48
C LEU A 27 -0.71 -12.39 27.05
N TRP A 28 -0.98 -13.42 27.87
CA TRP A 28 -0.64 -14.82 27.56
C TRP A 28 -1.40 -15.35 26.33
N GLU A 29 -2.64 -14.95 26.13
CA GLU A 29 -3.42 -15.23 24.90
C GLU A 29 -2.81 -14.59 23.64
N LEU A 30 -2.15 -13.44 23.78
CA LEU A 30 -1.53 -12.69 22.68
C LEU A 30 -0.14 -13.22 22.29
N PHE A 31 0.57 -13.87 23.22
CA PHE A 31 1.92 -14.41 23.00
C PHE A 31 2.06 -15.53 21.94
N PRO A 32 1.18 -16.55 21.85
CA PRO A 32 1.35 -17.63 20.88
C PRO A 32 1.38 -17.18 19.41
N PRO A 33 0.46 -16.34 18.90
CA PRO A 33 0.52 -15.89 17.51
C PRO A 33 1.71 -14.95 17.27
N PHE A 34 2.09 -14.11 18.24
CA PHE A 34 3.23 -13.20 18.11
C PHE A 34 4.57 -13.93 18.00
N LEU A 35 4.78 -14.99 18.78
CA LEU A 35 6.01 -15.79 18.75
C LEU A 35 6.06 -16.77 17.56
N LEU A 36 4.91 -17.19 17.03
CA LEU A 36 4.82 -18.13 15.90
C LEU A 36 4.72 -17.46 14.52
N ALA A 37 4.40 -16.17 14.46
CA ALA A 37 4.34 -15.41 13.20
C ALA A 37 5.72 -15.08 12.58
N VAL A 38 6.80 -15.65 13.14
CA VAL A 38 8.15 -15.54 12.58
C VAL A 38 8.36 -16.66 11.56
N PRO A 39 8.88 -16.36 10.36
CA PRO A 39 9.22 -17.37 9.38
C PRO A 39 10.11 -18.47 9.98
N LYS A 40 9.56 -19.68 10.10
CA LYS A 40 10.24 -20.81 10.75
C LYS A 40 11.56 -21.20 10.08
N LYS A 41 11.68 -20.96 8.77
CA LYS A 41 12.82 -21.34 7.92
C LYS A 41 13.07 -20.29 6.84
N LYS A 42 14.34 -20.12 6.46
CA LYS A 42 14.73 -19.24 5.34
C LYS A 42 14.15 -19.78 4.02
N THR A 43 13.50 -18.91 3.26
CA THR A 43 12.94 -19.27 1.95
C THR A 43 14.06 -19.64 0.97
N SER A 44 13.90 -20.74 0.22
CA SER A 44 14.87 -21.11 -0.82
C SER A 44 14.89 -20.11 -1.98
N HIS A 45 16.00 -20.04 -2.69
CA HIS A 45 16.17 -19.16 -3.85
C HIS A 45 15.06 -19.34 -4.90
N SER A 46 14.71 -20.59 -5.21
CA SER A 46 13.61 -20.93 -6.14
C SER A 46 12.25 -20.41 -5.65
N ARG A 47 11.90 -20.63 -4.37
CA ARG A 47 10.63 -20.12 -3.79
C ARG A 47 10.54 -18.61 -3.80
N LYS A 48 11.65 -17.90 -3.57
CA LYS A 48 11.71 -16.43 -3.70
C LYS A 48 11.48 -15.99 -5.13
N ARG A 49 12.17 -16.62 -6.10
CA ARG A 49 12.09 -16.29 -7.53
C ARG A 49 10.69 -16.49 -8.10
N MET A 50 10.03 -17.60 -7.76
CA MET A 50 8.65 -17.87 -8.20
C MET A 50 7.68 -16.79 -7.71
N ARG A 51 7.80 -16.34 -6.46
CA ARG A 51 6.94 -15.28 -5.90
C ARG A 51 7.16 -13.91 -6.56
N SER A 52 8.38 -13.60 -6.99
CA SER A 52 8.69 -12.33 -7.66
C SER A 52 8.44 -12.36 -9.17
N ALA A 53 8.50 -13.53 -9.81
CA ALA A 53 8.35 -13.67 -11.26
C ALA A 53 6.96 -13.23 -11.75
N ASN A 54 5.92 -13.46 -10.96
CA ASN A 54 4.54 -13.09 -11.32
C ASN A 54 4.22 -11.60 -11.11
N LYS A 55 5.23 -10.79 -10.78
CA LYS A 55 5.08 -9.35 -10.49
C LYS A 55 5.83 -8.48 -11.51
N GLY A 56 5.93 -8.96 -12.75
CA GLY A 56 6.57 -8.23 -13.84
C GLY A 56 5.83 -6.92 -14.18
N LEU A 57 6.58 -5.96 -14.74
CA LEU A 57 5.97 -4.76 -15.29
C LEU A 57 5.10 -5.16 -16.49
N GLN A 58 3.81 -4.84 -16.43
CA GLN A 58 2.91 -5.10 -17.54
C GLN A 58 3.22 -4.12 -18.67
N ASP A 59 3.56 -4.66 -19.83
CA ASP A 59 3.73 -3.88 -21.04
C ASP A 59 2.36 -3.37 -21.49
N LYS A 60 2.12 -2.07 -21.30
CA LYS A 60 1.01 -1.34 -21.94
C LYS A 60 1.31 -1.22 -23.43
N THR A 61 1.37 -2.35 -24.13
CA THR A 61 1.77 -2.37 -25.53
C THR A 61 0.65 -1.87 -26.40
N SER A 62 1.04 -0.99 -27.33
CA SER A 62 0.39 -0.66 -28.58
C SER A 62 0.23 -1.91 -29.46
N LYS A 63 -0.50 -2.93 -29.01
CA LYS A 63 -0.88 -4.06 -29.84
C LYS A 63 -2.11 -3.66 -30.64
N ARG A 64 -1.87 -2.91 -31.72
CA ARG A 64 -2.67 -3.05 -32.93
C ARG A 64 -2.19 -4.34 -33.59
N LEU A 65 -2.64 -5.50 -33.08
CA LEU A 65 -2.53 -6.70 -33.90
C LEU A 65 -3.46 -6.48 -35.09
N PHE A 66 -2.85 -6.66 -36.24
CA PHE A 66 -3.36 -6.34 -37.56
C PHE A 66 -4.38 -7.41 -37.95
N PHE A 67 -5.57 -6.98 -38.37
CA PHE A 67 -6.69 -7.75 -38.94
C PHE A 67 -7.83 -8.17 -37.99
N ASP A 68 -8.76 -7.22 -37.82
CA ASP A 68 -10.22 -7.29 -37.89
C ASP A 68 -10.98 -8.61 -37.63
N ILE A 69 -12.11 -8.41 -36.94
CA ILE A 69 -13.34 -9.22 -36.86
C ILE A 69 -13.33 -10.33 -35.78
N LEU A 70 -14.08 -10.05 -34.70
CA LEU A 70 -14.63 -10.96 -33.67
C LEU A 70 -13.85 -11.10 -32.35
N ASP A 71 -14.43 -10.42 -31.35
CA ASP A 71 -14.73 -10.90 -29.99
C ASP A 71 -14.01 -10.25 -28.78
N SER A 72 -14.56 -9.10 -28.36
CA SER A 72 -15.19 -8.89 -27.03
C SER A 72 -14.45 -9.18 -25.70
N ALA A 73 -13.14 -9.03 -25.59
CA ALA A 73 -12.52 -8.82 -24.26
C ALA A 73 -11.19 -8.05 -24.33
N ASP A 74 -11.14 -6.90 -23.64
CA ASP A 74 -10.00 -6.02 -23.35
C ASP A 74 -9.39 -5.16 -24.49
N VAL A 75 -10.18 -4.21 -25.01
CA VAL A 75 -9.63 -3.04 -25.74
C VAL A 75 -9.27 -1.93 -24.75
N HIS A 76 -8.13 -2.06 -24.06
CA HIS A 76 -7.49 -0.94 -23.39
C HIS A 76 -6.46 -0.31 -24.33
N ILE A 77 -6.91 0.57 -25.24
CA ILE A 77 -6.01 1.38 -26.09
C ILE A 77 -5.30 2.40 -25.20
N GLY A 78 -4.06 2.10 -24.83
CA GLY A 78 -3.27 2.95 -23.94
C GLY A 78 -2.57 4.12 -24.63
N PHE A 79 -2.37 4.08 -25.95
CA PHE A 79 -1.61 5.09 -26.71
C PHE A 79 -2.33 5.52 -27.98
N VAL A 80 -2.38 6.83 -28.22
CA VAL A 80 -3.04 7.48 -29.37
C VAL A 80 -2.09 8.54 -29.92
N ASN A 81 -2.14 8.83 -31.23
CA ASN A 81 -1.38 9.94 -31.80
C ASN A 81 -1.97 11.30 -31.39
N CYS A 82 -1.11 12.27 -31.07
CA CYS A 82 -1.53 13.63 -30.81
C CYS A 82 -1.94 14.31 -32.13
N PRO A 83 -3.13 14.93 -32.22
CA PRO A 83 -3.57 15.61 -33.44
C PRO A 83 -2.80 16.90 -33.74
N GLY A 84 -2.09 17.48 -32.76
CA GLY A 84 -1.31 18.71 -32.96
C GLY A 84 0.11 18.45 -33.45
N CYS A 85 0.86 17.58 -32.78
CA CYS A 85 2.28 17.35 -33.08
C CYS A 85 2.60 15.96 -33.67
N GLY A 86 1.62 15.07 -33.83
CA GLY A 86 1.82 13.71 -34.36
C GLY A 86 2.48 12.72 -33.40
N ASN A 87 3.12 13.18 -32.32
CA ASN A 87 3.75 12.31 -31.32
C ASN A 87 2.74 11.40 -30.62
N VAL A 88 3.20 10.22 -30.22
CA VAL A 88 2.40 9.27 -29.45
C VAL A 88 2.16 9.83 -28.05
N LYS A 89 0.91 9.87 -27.62
CA LYS A 89 0.47 10.26 -26.27
C LYS A 89 -0.27 9.12 -25.59
N LEU A 90 -0.33 9.16 -24.27
CA LEU A 90 -1.17 8.25 -23.50
C LEU A 90 -2.66 8.58 -23.76
N ALA A 91 -3.50 7.57 -23.92
CA ALA A 91 -4.92 7.74 -24.16
C ALA A 91 -5.57 8.50 -22.99
N HIS A 92 -6.50 9.41 -23.30
CA HIS A 92 -7.18 10.29 -22.33
C HIS A 92 -6.28 11.29 -21.57
N HIS A 93 -4.98 11.32 -21.84
CA HIS A 93 -4.08 12.35 -21.32
C HIS A 93 -3.69 13.36 -22.40
N ILE A 94 -3.34 14.57 -21.96
CA ILE A 94 -2.79 15.59 -22.85
C ILE A 94 -1.37 15.21 -23.31
N CYS A 95 -0.97 15.65 -24.49
CA CYS A 95 0.38 15.40 -24.99
C CYS A 95 1.40 16.17 -24.14
N ALA A 96 2.38 15.48 -23.57
CA ALA A 96 3.44 16.10 -22.77
C ALA A 96 4.26 17.13 -23.58
N SER A 97 4.53 16.84 -24.87
CA SER A 97 5.29 17.74 -25.74
C SER A 97 4.54 19.06 -25.96
N CYS A 98 3.32 19.01 -26.49
CA CYS A 98 2.51 20.21 -26.72
C CYS A 98 2.26 21.00 -25.44
N TYR A 99 1.91 20.32 -24.35
CA TYR A 99 1.66 20.97 -23.06
C TYR A 99 2.91 21.70 -22.55
N SER A 100 4.09 21.09 -22.71
CA SER A 100 5.34 21.71 -22.29
C SER A 100 5.69 22.97 -23.08
N GLN A 101 5.41 23.00 -24.38
CA GLN A 101 5.66 24.15 -25.25
C GLN A 101 4.74 25.31 -24.87
N ILE A 102 3.43 25.05 -24.84
CA ILE A 102 2.41 26.05 -24.49
C ILE A 102 2.66 26.62 -23.09
N SER A 103 2.96 25.77 -22.11
CA SER A 103 3.23 26.22 -20.74
C SER A 103 4.48 27.10 -20.64
N ARG A 104 5.52 26.82 -21.44
CA ARG A 104 6.75 27.65 -21.49
C ARG A 104 6.47 29.00 -22.13
N GLU A 105 5.70 29.04 -23.21
CA GLU A 105 5.31 30.27 -23.90
C GLU A 105 4.50 31.18 -22.98
N TRP A 106 3.49 30.66 -22.28
CA TRP A 106 2.70 31.44 -21.32
C TRP A 106 3.55 32.01 -20.18
N LYS A 107 4.50 31.22 -19.67
CA LYS A 107 5.43 31.70 -18.63
C LYS A 107 6.40 32.76 -19.15
N ALA A 108 6.84 32.66 -20.41
CA ALA A 108 7.70 33.66 -21.02
C ALA A 108 6.95 34.99 -21.18
N GLN A 109 5.70 34.95 -21.66
CA GLN A 109 4.84 36.13 -21.81
C GLN A 109 4.57 36.82 -20.46
N GLN A 110 4.34 36.06 -19.39
CA GLN A 110 4.16 36.61 -18.05
C GLN A 110 5.41 37.32 -17.51
N ARG A 111 6.61 36.81 -17.82
CA ARG A 111 7.87 37.46 -17.42
C ARG A 111 8.07 38.79 -18.15
N VAL A 112 7.78 38.81 -19.45
CA VAL A 112 7.84 40.04 -20.27
C VAL A 112 6.82 41.05 -19.77
N GLY A 113 5.56 40.65 -19.60
CA GLY A 113 4.52 41.54 -19.08
C GLY A 113 4.81 42.05 -17.65
N ASN A 114 5.51 41.28 -16.82
CA ASN A 114 5.95 41.75 -15.50
C ASN A 114 7.09 42.78 -15.60
N SER A 115 8.05 42.61 -16.52
CA SER A 115 9.08 43.63 -16.77
C SER A 115 8.52 44.91 -17.39
N ASP A 116 7.47 44.80 -18.21
CA ASP A 116 6.80 45.95 -18.80
C ASP A 116 6.00 46.73 -17.72
N ALA A 117 5.45 46.04 -16.73
CA ALA A 117 4.73 46.68 -15.61
C ALA A 117 5.68 47.41 -14.63
N GLU A 118 6.89 46.90 -14.41
CA GLU A 118 7.87 47.49 -13.48
C GLU A 118 8.64 48.69 -14.08
N SER A 119 8.61 48.87 -15.41
CA SER A 119 9.27 49.99 -16.09
C SER A 119 8.41 51.25 -16.25
N ILE A 120 7.16 51.24 -15.76
CA ILE A 120 6.22 52.37 -15.81
C ILE A 120 6.05 53.04 -14.43
N SER A 121 6.63 52.47 -13.37
CA SER A 121 6.74 53.06 -12.02
C SER A 121 8.10 53.70 -11.78
#